data_AF-U6DJS1-F1
#
_entry.id   AF-U6DJS1-F1
#
_cell.length_a   1.000
_cell.length_b   1.000
_cell.length_c   1.000
_cell.angle_alpha   90.00
_cell.angle_beta   90.00
_cell.angle_gamma   90.00
#
_symmetry.space_group_name_H-M   'P 1'
#
loop_
_entity.id
_entity.type
_entity.pdbx_description
1 polymer ?
#
loop_
_entity_poly.entity_id
_entity_poly.type
_entity_poly.pdbx_seq_one_letter_code
_entity_poly.pdbx_strand_id
1 'polypeptide(L)'
;SHYPYAEEVLQLCDRYGIVVIDESPGVGIVLAQSYGNRSLQHHLEVMGELVRRDKNHPAVVMWSVANEPASFLPPAGYYFKTLIAHTKALDPSRPVTFVTNSNYEADLGAPYVDVICVNSYYSWYHDYGHLEVIPLQLATQFENWYRTYQKPIIQSEYGAGAIPGFHQDPPVMF
;
A
#
# COMPACT_ATOMS: atom_id res chain seq x y z
N SER A 1 -2.22 6.93 6.82
CA SER A 1 -2.38 5.47 6.90
C SER A 1 -2.69 5.03 8.33
N HIS A 2 -3.27 3.86 8.58
CA HIS A 2 -3.82 2.88 7.63
C HIS A 2 -5.34 2.87 7.70
N TYR A 3 -5.96 4.02 7.48
CA TYR A 3 -7.40 4.22 7.60
C TYR A 3 -7.77 5.59 7.03
N PRO A 4 -9.05 5.80 6.69
CA PRO A 4 -9.55 7.10 6.26
C PRO A 4 -9.38 8.11 7.40
N TYR A 5 -8.84 9.28 7.08
CA TYR A 5 -8.66 10.34 8.06
C TYR A 5 -9.98 11.11 8.28
N ALA A 6 -9.97 12.01 9.27
CA ALA A 6 -11.07 12.94 9.50
C ALA A 6 -11.27 13.85 8.27
N GLU A 7 -12.51 14.16 7.93
CA GLU A 7 -12.88 14.93 6.74
C GLU A 7 -12.18 16.29 6.67
N GLU A 8 -11.91 16.93 7.81
CA GLU A 8 -11.20 18.21 7.88
C GLU A 8 -9.78 18.14 7.31
N VAL A 9 -9.13 16.96 7.38
CA VAL A 9 -7.81 16.75 6.79
C VAL A 9 -7.90 16.77 5.25
N LEU A 10 -8.89 16.09 4.66
CA LEU A 10 -9.09 16.13 3.22
C LEU A 10 -9.50 17.53 2.73
N GLN A 11 -10.32 18.24 3.51
CA GLN A 11 -10.64 19.65 3.23
C GLN A 11 -9.39 20.55 3.27
N LEU A 12 -8.43 20.26 4.16
CA LEU A 12 -7.14 20.96 4.17
C LEU A 12 -6.34 20.61 2.92
N CYS A 13 -6.20 19.32 2.60
CA CYS A 13 -5.49 18.84 1.42
C CYS A 13 -6.00 19.49 0.12
N ASP A 14 -7.34 19.61 -0.03
CA ASP A 14 -7.96 20.30 -1.17
C ASP A 14 -7.52 21.77 -1.27
N ARG A 15 -7.47 22.49 -0.14
CA ARG A 15 -7.10 23.92 -0.12
C ARG A 15 -5.60 24.13 -0.35
N TYR A 16 -4.77 23.21 0.12
CA TYR A 16 -3.31 23.32 0.03
C TYR A 16 -2.72 22.67 -1.23
N GLY A 17 -3.52 21.95 -2.02
CA GLY A 17 -3.04 21.24 -3.20
C GLY A 17 -2.14 20.04 -2.83
N ILE A 18 -2.38 19.40 -1.69
CA ILE A 18 -1.66 18.20 -1.26
C ILE A 18 -2.46 17.00 -1.74
N VAL A 19 -1.90 16.23 -2.67
CA VAL A 19 -2.56 15.02 -3.19
C VAL A 19 -2.55 13.88 -2.17
N VAL A 20 -3.59 13.06 -2.18
CA VAL A 20 -3.85 12.00 -1.20
C VAL A 20 -4.12 10.68 -1.93
N ILE A 21 -3.44 9.63 -1.47
CA ILE A 21 -3.86 8.24 -1.70
C ILE A 21 -4.73 7.89 -0.49
N ASP A 22 -6.03 7.76 -0.69
CA ASP A 22 -6.98 7.53 0.40
C ASP A 22 -7.15 6.04 0.65
N GLU A 23 -6.90 5.61 1.88
CA GLU A 23 -6.66 4.21 2.23
C GLU A 23 -7.72 3.65 3.18
N SER A 24 -8.26 2.48 2.82
CA SER A 24 -9.17 1.71 3.68
C SER A 24 -8.45 1.17 4.93
N PRO A 25 -9.18 0.77 6.00
CA PRO A 25 -8.60 0.11 7.16
C PRO A 25 -8.16 -1.36 6.92
N GLY A 26 -7.97 -1.77 5.66
CA GLY A 26 -7.56 -3.11 5.26
C GLY A 26 -6.10 -3.46 5.59
N VAL A 27 -5.70 -3.34 6.86
CA VAL A 27 -4.36 -3.65 7.36
C VAL A 27 -4.40 -4.86 8.31
N GLY A 28 -3.28 -5.60 8.42
CA GLY A 28 -3.19 -6.77 9.30
C GLY A 28 -3.87 -8.03 8.76
N ILE A 29 -4.12 -8.11 7.45
CA ILE A 29 -4.73 -9.26 6.77
C ILE A 29 -3.66 -10.34 6.51
N VAL A 30 -3.15 -10.96 7.58
CA VAL A 30 -2.00 -11.87 7.54
C VAL A 30 -2.36 -13.36 7.57
N LEU A 31 -3.61 -13.69 7.93
CA LEU A 31 -4.07 -15.07 8.10
C LEU A 31 -4.99 -15.50 6.95
N ALA A 32 -4.91 -16.76 6.52
CA ALA A 32 -5.75 -17.30 5.46
C ALA A 32 -7.26 -17.18 5.77
N GLN A 33 -7.63 -17.27 7.06
CA GLN A 33 -9.01 -17.14 7.54
C GLN A 33 -9.56 -15.71 7.35
N SER A 34 -8.69 -14.71 7.28
CA SER A 34 -9.08 -13.31 7.05
C SER A 34 -9.67 -13.08 5.65
N TYR A 35 -9.44 -13.99 4.70
CA TYR A 35 -9.95 -13.91 3.32
C TYR A 35 -11.30 -14.60 3.12
N GLY A 36 -12.02 -14.93 4.20
CA GLY A 36 -13.36 -15.53 4.12
C GLY A 36 -14.42 -14.56 3.58
N ASN A 37 -15.55 -15.12 3.11
CA ASN A 37 -16.64 -14.34 2.51
C ASN A 37 -17.17 -13.22 3.42
N ARG A 38 -17.24 -13.45 4.74
CA ARG A 38 -17.70 -12.42 5.69
C ARG A 38 -16.78 -11.20 5.69
N SER A 39 -15.47 -11.42 5.74
CA SER A 39 -14.47 -10.36 5.68
C SER A 39 -14.47 -9.66 4.33
N LEU A 40 -14.67 -10.39 3.22
CA LEU A 40 -14.77 -9.78 1.90
C LEU A 40 -16.01 -8.87 1.80
N GLN A 41 -17.18 -9.35 2.21
CA GLN A 41 -18.41 -8.55 2.19
C GLN A 41 -18.27 -7.28 3.01
N HIS A 42 -17.72 -7.39 4.22
CA HIS A 42 -17.49 -6.21 5.05
C HIS A 42 -16.50 -5.23 4.41
N HIS A 43 -15.43 -5.72 3.78
CA HIS A 43 -14.48 -4.85 3.10
C HIS A 43 -15.09 -4.13 1.89
N LEU A 44 -15.99 -4.80 1.14
CA LEU A 44 -16.74 -4.16 0.06
C LEU A 44 -17.63 -3.02 0.60
N GLU A 45 -18.33 -3.24 1.73
CA GLU A 45 -19.12 -2.21 2.40
C GLU A 45 -18.26 -1.01 2.81
N VAL A 46 -17.09 -1.26 3.43
CA VAL A 46 -16.15 -0.23 3.86
C VAL A 46 -15.63 0.59 2.69
N MET A 47 -15.28 -0.05 1.56
CA MET A 47 -14.90 0.68 0.35
C MET A 47 -16.07 1.50 -0.22
N GLY A 48 -17.29 0.97 -0.15
CA GLY A 48 -18.51 1.71 -0.49
C GLY A 48 -18.70 2.97 0.34
N GLU A 49 -18.47 2.89 1.65
CA GLU A 49 -18.55 4.02 2.56
C GLU A 49 -17.46 5.06 2.32
N LEU A 50 -16.21 4.61 2.19
CA LEU A 50 -15.04 5.45 1.91
C LEU A 50 -15.23 6.27 0.63
N VAL A 51 -15.48 5.58 -0.49
CA VAL A 51 -15.67 6.25 -1.79
C VAL A 51 -16.89 7.18 -1.74
N ARG A 52 -18.00 6.76 -1.09
CA ARG A 52 -19.20 7.61 -0.96
C ARG A 52 -18.90 8.90 -0.22
N ARG A 53 -18.10 8.85 0.85
CA ARG A 53 -17.70 10.01 1.65
C ARG A 53 -16.79 10.94 0.85
N ASP A 54 -15.76 10.38 0.21
CA ASP A 54 -14.60 11.18 -0.20
C ASP A 54 -14.46 11.43 -1.72
N LYS A 55 -15.34 10.84 -2.56
CA LYS A 55 -15.31 10.97 -4.04
C LYS A 55 -15.24 12.40 -4.60
N ASN A 56 -15.70 13.39 -3.84
CA ASN A 56 -15.75 14.80 -4.28
C ASN A 56 -14.50 15.60 -3.88
N HIS A 57 -13.55 15.01 -3.15
CA HIS A 57 -12.29 15.67 -2.81
C HIS A 57 -11.34 15.63 -4.02
N PRO A 58 -10.98 16.78 -4.62
CA PRO A 58 -9.99 16.82 -5.69
C PRO A 58 -8.59 16.41 -5.23
N ALA A 59 -8.27 16.54 -3.93
CA ALA A 59 -7.00 16.07 -3.39
C ALA A 59 -6.86 14.55 -3.44
N VAL A 60 -7.95 13.78 -3.34
CA VAL A 60 -7.89 12.32 -3.47
C VAL A 60 -7.62 11.99 -4.93
N VAL A 61 -6.49 11.35 -5.22
CA VAL A 61 -6.06 11.01 -6.59
C VAL A 61 -6.02 9.51 -6.86
N MET A 62 -6.09 8.68 -5.82
CA MET A 62 -6.05 7.22 -5.92
C MET A 62 -6.64 6.57 -4.67
N TRP A 63 -7.24 5.39 -4.81
CA TRP A 63 -7.76 4.60 -3.68
C TRP A 63 -6.81 3.46 -3.34
N SER A 64 -6.44 3.29 -2.06
CA SER A 64 -5.71 2.13 -1.55
C SER A 64 -6.66 1.21 -0.78
N VAL A 65 -6.79 -0.05 -1.22
CA VAL A 65 -7.75 -1.00 -0.62
C VAL A 65 -7.16 -1.81 0.53
N ALA A 66 -5.85 -1.81 0.75
CA ALA A 66 -5.21 -2.55 1.83
C ALA A 66 -3.75 -2.14 2.00
N ASN A 67 -3.19 -2.45 3.18
CA ASN A 67 -1.76 -2.34 3.44
C ASN A 67 -1.18 -3.65 3.96
N GLU A 68 -0.09 -4.09 3.32
CA GLU A 68 0.69 -5.28 3.64
C GLU A 68 -0.16 -6.54 3.94
N PRO A 69 -1.15 -6.86 3.10
CA PRO A 69 -1.84 -8.14 3.24
C PRO A 69 -0.88 -9.28 2.91
N ALA A 70 -1.14 -10.48 3.43
CA ALA A 70 -0.48 -11.70 2.96
C ALA A 70 -0.96 -12.07 1.54
N SER A 71 -0.61 -11.25 0.55
CA SER A 71 -1.08 -11.31 -0.85
C SER A 71 -0.56 -12.54 -1.60
N PHE A 72 0.46 -13.22 -1.05
CA PHE A 72 0.97 -14.49 -1.55
C PHE A 72 0.07 -15.70 -1.24
N LEU A 73 -0.92 -15.55 -0.35
CA LEU A 73 -1.82 -16.64 -0.01
C LEU A 73 -2.83 -16.88 -1.16
N PRO A 74 -3.10 -18.15 -1.56
CA PRO A 74 -4.03 -18.47 -2.65
C PRO A 74 -5.39 -17.73 -2.64
N PRO A 75 -6.10 -17.57 -1.50
CA PRO A 75 -7.37 -16.84 -1.49
C PRO A 75 -7.24 -15.33 -1.74
N ALA A 76 -6.06 -14.72 -1.53
CA ALA A 76 -5.85 -13.29 -1.67
C ALA A 76 -6.07 -12.79 -3.11
N GLY A 77 -5.67 -13.58 -4.11
CA GLY A 77 -5.84 -13.19 -5.51
C GLY A 77 -7.31 -12.94 -5.88
N TYR A 78 -8.23 -13.85 -5.51
CA TYR A 78 -9.66 -13.65 -5.76
C TYR A 78 -10.24 -12.52 -4.92
N TYR A 79 -9.82 -12.41 -3.66
CA TYR A 79 -10.25 -11.38 -2.74
C TYR A 79 -9.94 -9.98 -3.30
N PHE A 80 -8.68 -9.72 -3.66
CA PHE A 80 -8.26 -8.42 -4.17
C PHE A 80 -8.76 -8.15 -5.59
N LYS A 81 -8.88 -9.17 -6.45
CA LYS A 81 -9.57 -9.01 -7.75
C LYS A 81 -10.96 -8.44 -7.57
N THR A 82 -11.73 -9.03 -6.65
CA THR A 82 -13.13 -8.63 -6.38
C THR A 82 -13.18 -7.22 -5.78
N LEU A 83 -12.35 -6.95 -4.78
CA LEU A 83 -12.33 -5.66 -4.08
C LEU A 83 -11.90 -4.49 -4.97
N ILE A 84 -10.86 -4.69 -5.78
CA ILE A 84 -10.37 -3.68 -6.72
C ILE A 84 -11.41 -3.42 -7.82
N ALA A 85 -12.01 -4.48 -8.39
CA ALA A 85 -13.07 -4.34 -9.38
C ALA A 85 -14.29 -3.60 -8.81
N HIS A 86 -14.68 -3.88 -7.57
CA HIS A 86 -15.77 -3.17 -6.89
C HIS A 86 -15.46 -1.69 -6.70
N THR A 87 -14.26 -1.37 -6.20
CA THR A 87 -13.83 0.03 -5.99
C THR A 87 -13.84 0.83 -7.30
N LYS A 88 -13.32 0.23 -8.39
CA LYS A 88 -13.37 0.84 -9.74
C LYS A 88 -14.79 1.04 -10.26
N ALA A 89 -15.73 0.17 -9.89
CA ALA A 89 -17.13 0.32 -10.26
C ALA A 89 -17.83 1.45 -9.48
N LEU A 90 -17.40 1.72 -8.24
CA LEU A 90 -17.91 2.83 -7.42
C LEU A 90 -17.36 4.18 -7.89
N ASP A 91 -16.08 4.25 -8.24
CA ASP A 91 -15.43 5.45 -8.75
C ASP A 91 -14.50 5.12 -9.94
N PRO A 92 -14.97 5.27 -11.19
CA PRO A 92 -14.15 5.05 -12.37
C PRO A 92 -13.21 6.22 -12.68
N SER A 93 -13.26 7.33 -11.93
CA SER A 93 -12.47 8.54 -12.22
C SER A 93 -11.03 8.49 -11.66
N ARG A 94 -10.72 7.52 -10.79
CA ARG A 94 -9.43 7.41 -10.10
C ARG A 94 -8.87 5.99 -10.18
N PRO A 95 -7.53 5.84 -10.24
CA PRO A 95 -6.88 4.54 -10.12
C PRO A 95 -7.09 3.89 -8.75
N VAL A 96 -6.87 2.58 -8.70
CA VAL A 96 -6.95 1.77 -7.47
C VAL A 96 -5.66 0.97 -7.27
N THR A 97 -5.18 0.94 -6.04
CA THR A 97 -3.99 0.21 -5.60
C THR A 97 -4.26 -0.56 -4.30
N PHE A 98 -3.29 -1.35 -3.88
CA PHE A 98 -3.06 -1.70 -2.48
C PHE A 98 -1.55 -1.69 -2.26
N VAL A 99 -1.13 -1.50 -1.01
CA VAL A 99 0.28 -1.44 -0.63
C VAL A 99 0.79 -2.83 -0.28
N THR A 100 1.88 -3.27 -0.92
CA THR A 100 2.45 -4.62 -0.73
C THR A 100 3.87 -4.59 -0.15
N ASN A 101 4.17 -5.58 0.69
CA ASN A 101 5.52 -5.95 1.11
C ASN A 101 5.91 -7.37 0.65
N SER A 102 5.10 -7.98 -0.24
CA SER A 102 5.34 -9.32 -0.76
C SER A 102 6.41 -9.34 -1.86
N ASN A 103 6.94 -10.53 -2.15
CA ASN A 103 7.80 -10.73 -3.30
C ASN A 103 7.00 -10.61 -4.61
N TYR A 104 7.59 -9.94 -5.62
CA TYR A 104 6.97 -9.71 -6.93
C TYR A 104 6.50 -10.98 -7.65
N GLU A 105 7.09 -12.15 -7.41
CA GLU A 105 6.66 -13.40 -8.06
C GLU A 105 5.45 -14.03 -7.36
N ALA A 106 5.31 -13.77 -6.06
CA ALA A 106 4.32 -14.41 -5.21
C ALA A 106 3.05 -13.58 -5.06
N ASP A 107 3.08 -12.28 -5.37
CA ASP A 107 1.95 -11.39 -5.13
C ASP A 107 0.77 -11.68 -6.08
N LEU A 108 -0.28 -12.30 -5.53
CA LEU A 108 -1.47 -12.67 -6.27
C LEU A 108 -2.46 -11.49 -6.45
N GLY A 109 -2.26 -10.37 -5.75
CA GLY A 109 -3.09 -9.17 -5.84
C GLY A 109 -2.56 -8.16 -6.86
N ALA A 110 -1.24 -8.09 -7.04
CA ALA A 110 -0.55 -7.15 -7.93
C ALA A 110 -1.01 -7.16 -9.41
N PRO A 111 -1.48 -8.27 -10.01
CA PRO A 111 -2.06 -8.22 -11.36
C PRO A 111 -3.24 -7.26 -11.50
N TYR A 112 -3.97 -6.93 -10.42
CA TYR A 112 -5.25 -6.21 -10.50
C TYR A 112 -5.17 -4.70 -10.25
N VAL A 113 -4.10 -4.20 -9.62
CA VAL A 113 -3.92 -2.77 -9.32
C VAL A 113 -3.60 -1.96 -10.58
N ASP A 114 -3.82 -0.64 -10.56
CA ASP A 114 -3.38 0.25 -11.65
C ASP A 114 -1.94 0.74 -11.45
N VAL A 115 -1.55 0.95 -10.20
CA VAL A 115 -0.22 1.40 -9.76
C VAL A 115 0.27 0.45 -8.67
N ILE A 116 1.54 0.05 -8.73
CA ILE A 116 2.16 -0.80 -7.70
C ILE A 116 2.68 0.10 -6.59
N CYS A 117 2.26 -0.14 -5.35
CA CYS A 117 2.84 0.49 -4.17
C CYS A 117 3.61 -0.55 -3.38
N VAL A 118 4.93 -0.39 -3.26
CA VAL A 118 5.81 -1.36 -2.60
C VAL A 118 6.50 -0.76 -1.39
N ASN A 119 6.45 -1.48 -0.28
CA ASN A 119 7.17 -1.16 0.96
C ASN A 119 8.48 -1.95 1.00
N SER A 120 9.58 -1.26 1.28
CA SER A 120 10.86 -1.92 1.53
C SER A 120 11.73 -1.16 2.53
N TYR A 121 12.39 -1.93 3.38
CA TYR A 121 13.13 -1.44 4.54
C TYR A 121 14.51 -2.11 4.59
N TYR A 122 15.22 -2.07 3.45
CA TYR A 122 16.58 -2.58 3.32
C TYR A 122 17.50 -1.88 4.33
N SER A 123 18.46 -2.62 4.90
CA SER A 123 19.33 -2.25 6.04
C SER A 123 18.65 -2.10 7.40
N TRP A 124 17.31 -2.06 7.46
CA TRP A 124 16.55 -1.89 8.69
C TRP A 124 15.93 -3.19 9.20
N TYR A 125 15.07 -3.84 8.42
CA TYR A 125 14.46 -5.13 8.82
C TYR A 125 15.29 -6.35 8.38
N HIS A 126 16.26 -6.16 7.48
CA HIS A 126 17.20 -7.16 7.01
C HIS A 126 18.55 -6.48 6.75
N ASP A 127 19.64 -7.25 6.72
CA ASP A 127 21.00 -6.72 6.51
C ASP A 127 21.31 -5.56 7.46
N TYR A 128 21.04 -5.78 8.75
CA TYR A 128 21.02 -4.74 9.79
C TYR A 128 22.25 -3.80 9.74
N GLY A 129 22.02 -2.53 9.43
CA GLY A 129 23.04 -1.48 9.41
C GLY A 129 23.91 -1.42 8.15
N HIS A 130 23.72 -2.33 7.20
CA HIS A 130 24.46 -2.36 5.95
C HIS A 130 23.88 -1.38 4.92
N LEU A 131 24.16 -0.10 5.06
CA LEU A 131 23.64 0.94 4.15
C LEU A 131 24.09 0.74 2.70
N GLU A 132 25.23 0.07 2.49
CA GLU A 132 25.80 -0.20 1.18
C GLU A 132 24.94 -1.14 0.30
N VAL A 133 24.04 -1.93 0.89
CA VAL A 133 23.19 -2.86 0.11
C VAL A 133 21.98 -2.18 -0.52
N ILE A 134 21.56 -1.02 0.03
CA ILE A 134 20.31 -0.34 -0.35
C ILE A 134 20.24 -0.06 -1.86
N PRO A 135 21.26 0.52 -2.52
CA PRO A 135 21.16 0.85 -3.94
C PRO A 135 20.95 -0.40 -4.82
N LEU A 136 21.66 -1.50 -4.54
CA LEU A 136 21.58 -2.73 -5.32
C LEU A 136 20.24 -3.43 -5.13
N GLN A 137 19.80 -3.59 -3.88
CA GLN A 137 18.54 -4.27 -3.56
C GLN A 137 17.33 -3.49 -4.07
N LEU A 138 17.35 -2.16 -3.94
CA LEU A 138 16.27 -1.30 -4.43
C LEU A 138 16.19 -1.26 -5.96
N ALA A 139 17.33 -1.19 -6.66
CA ALA A 139 17.36 -1.29 -8.12
C ALA A 139 16.79 -2.63 -8.59
N THR A 140 17.22 -3.73 -7.95
CA THR A 140 16.73 -5.08 -8.25
C THR A 140 15.22 -5.20 -8.03
N GLN A 141 14.70 -4.63 -6.93
CA GLN A 141 13.27 -4.58 -6.64
C GLN A 141 12.49 -3.91 -7.77
N PHE A 142 12.86 -2.68 -8.15
CA PHE A 142 12.13 -1.94 -9.18
C PHE A 142 12.21 -2.62 -10.56
N GLU A 143 13.36 -3.16 -10.93
CA GLU A 143 13.50 -3.91 -12.18
C GLU A 143 12.58 -5.12 -12.23
N ASN A 144 12.51 -5.90 -11.14
CA ASN A 144 11.70 -7.11 -11.09
C ASN A 144 10.20 -6.83 -11.10
N TRP A 145 9.74 -5.86 -10.30
CA TRP A 145 8.35 -5.43 -10.30
C TRP A 145 7.93 -4.89 -11.67
N TYR A 146 8.74 -4.03 -12.27
CA TYR A 146 8.40 -3.42 -13.55
C TYR A 146 8.43 -4.44 -14.70
N ARG A 147 9.43 -5.33 -14.72
CA ARG A 147 9.54 -6.40 -15.73
C ARG A 147 8.33 -7.34 -15.70
N THR A 148 7.84 -7.66 -14.51
CA THR A 148 6.73 -8.62 -14.32
C THR A 148 5.37 -8.00 -14.66
N TYR A 149 5.10 -6.78 -14.20
CA TYR A 149 3.74 -6.22 -14.24
C TYR A 149 3.55 -5.04 -15.20
N GLN A 150 4.64 -4.38 -15.64
CA GLN A 150 4.61 -3.25 -16.59
C GLN A 150 3.70 -2.09 -16.15
N LYS A 151 3.67 -1.79 -14.85
CA LYS A 151 2.87 -0.70 -14.25
C LYS A 151 3.78 0.33 -13.58
N PRO A 152 3.33 1.60 -13.43
CA PRO A 152 4.02 2.57 -12.59
C PRO A 152 4.18 2.05 -11.17
N ILE A 153 5.30 2.42 -10.52
CA ILE A 153 5.66 1.98 -9.18
C ILE A 153 5.81 3.21 -8.26
N ILE A 154 5.26 3.11 -7.06
CA ILE A 154 5.47 4.04 -5.95
C ILE A 154 6.20 3.27 -4.83
N GLN A 155 7.33 3.81 -4.36
CA GLN A 155 7.88 3.40 -3.08
C GLN A 155 7.03 4.01 -1.97
N SER A 156 6.11 3.23 -1.41
CA SER A 156 5.08 3.74 -0.49
C SER A 156 5.60 3.90 0.93
N GLU A 157 6.53 3.03 1.36
CA GLU A 157 7.17 3.15 2.66
C GLU A 157 8.64 2.76 2.62
N TYR A 158 9.44 3.49 3.39
CA TYR A 158 10.84 3.19 3.73
C TYR A 158 11.21 4.03 4.95
N GLY A 159 12.21 3.61 5.72
CA GLY A 159 12.68 4.38 6.86
C GLY A 159 13.49 3.56 7.84
N ALA A 160 13.81 4.18 8.97
CA ALA A 160 14.49 3.57 10.10
C ALA A 160 13.98 4.20 11.40
N GLY A 161 14.00 3.45 12.49
CA GLY A 161 13.75 3.99 13.82
C GLY A 161 14.88 4.94 14.22
N ALA A 162 14.53 6.15 14.65
CA ALA A 162 15.50 7.14 15.10
C ALA A 162 15.06 7.75 16.43
N ILE A 163 15.86 7.53 17.48
CA ILE A 163 15.62 8.12 18.79
C ILE A 163 16.25 9.52 18.82
N PRO A 164 15.48 10.60 19.05
CA PRO A 164 16.04 11.95 19.13
C PRO A 164 17.15 12.04 20.19
N GLY A 165 18.29 12.62 19.80
CA GLY A 165 19.46 12.78 20.65
C GLY A 165 20.46 11.63 20.61
N PHE A 166 20.14 10.51 19.95
CA PHE A 166 21.11 9.45 19.70
C PHE A 166 21.93 9.80 18.46
N HIS A 167 23.26 9.91 18.65
CA HIS A 167 24.20 10.22 17.58
C HIS A 167 25.39 9.28 17.69
N GLN A 168 25.83 8.72 16.56
CA GLN A 168 27.02 7.87 16.51
C GLN A 168 27.68 7.92 15.14
N ASP A 169 29.01 7.87 15.14
CA ASP A 169 29.87 7.69 13.97
C ASP A 169 31.03 6.75 14.35
N PRO A 170 31.21 5.58 13.71
CA PRO A 170 30.42 5.06 12.60
C PRO A 170 28.97 4.70 13.02
N PRO A 171 28.01 4.73 12.09
CA PRO A 171 26.62 4.37 12.37
C PRO A 171 26.53 2.91 12.84
N VAL A 172 25.69 2.65 13.84
CA VAL A 172 25.37 1.29 14.31
C VAL A 172 23.87 1.12 14.48
N MET A 173 23.39 -0.10 14.28
CA MET A 173 22.03 -0.50 14.66
C MET A 173 21.96 -0.65 16.19
N PHE A 174 20.84 -0.21 16.78
CA PHE A 174 20.56 -0.34 18.21
C PHE A 174 19.41 -1.32 18.46
#